data_AF-A0A2D5ELR9-F1
#
_entry.id   AF-A0A2D5ELR9-F1
#
_cell.length_a   1.000
_cell.length_b   1.000
_cell.length_c   1.000
_cell.angle_alpha   90.00
_cell.angle_beta   90.00
_cell.angle_gamma   90.00
#
_symmetry.space_group_name_H-M   'P 1'
#
loop_
_entity.id
_entity.type
_entity.pdbx_description
1 polymer ?
#
loop_
_entity_poly.entity_id
_entity_poly.type
_entity_poly.pdbx_seq_one_letter_code
_entity_poly.pdbx_strand_id
1 'polypeptide(L)'
;MLDLRRMDRIRLSARPRAQRLVALGVLAPNYGLAGVDIQFEGFERVPDEPVIFAMNHTDRYNYWPFQYHLWRTHGRFTATWVKGKYYENPFVGLFMEMTNNLPTVSRGYVITKDFLATLGRRPDADEYATLRARVDAAARG
;
A
#
# COMPACT_ATOMS: atom_id res chain seq x y z
N MET A 1 -2.54 -2.32 15.68
CA MET A 1 -3.81 -2.08 14.97
C MET A 1 -3.67 -0.79 14.16
N LEU A 2 -4.35 -0.68 13.03
CA LEU A 2 -4.47 0.59 12.32
C LEU A 2 -5.58 1.39 13.01
N ASP A 3 -5.21 2.49 13.67
CA ASP A 3 -6.10 3.41 14.38
C ASP A 3 -5.91 4.84 13.86
N LEU A 4 -6.78 5.76 14.29
CA LEU A 4 -6.72 7.17 13.86
C LEU A 4 -5.38 7.81 14.22
N ARG A 5 -4.88 7.59 15.44
CA ARG A 5 -3.59 8.14 15.90
C ARG A 5 -2.44 7.72 15.00
N ARG A 6 -2.42 6.46 14.56
CA ARG A 6 -1.42 5.93 13.65
C ARG A 6 -1.59 6.53 12.26
N MET A 7 -2.81 6.60 11.74
CA MET A 7 -3.10 7.23 10.44
C MET A 7 -2.64 8.70 10.43
N ASP A 8 -2.92 9.46 11.48
CA ASP A 8 -2.54 10.86 11.62
C ASP A 8 -1.03 11.08 11.70
N ARG A 9 -0.26 10.06 12.09
CA ARG A 9 1.20 10.09 12.16
C ARG A 9 1.86 9.77 10.81
N ILE A 10 1.18 9.10 9.90
CA ILE A 10 1.75 8.74 8.61
C ILE A 10 2.03 10.03 7.83
N ARG A 11 3.28 10.16 7.39
CA ARG A 11 3.78 11.29 6.61
C ARG A 11 4.53 10.74 5.41
N LEU A 12 4.27 11.33 4.24
CA LEU A 12 5.01 11.00 3.03
C LEU A 12 6.30 11.80 2.98
N SER A 13 7.37 11.15 2.54
CA SER A 13 8.65 11.81 2.26
C SER A 13 8.87 11.89 0.76
N ALA A 14 9.34 13.03 0.26
CA ALA A 14 9.76 13.15 -1.14
C ALA A 14 10.98 12.25 -1.47
N ARG A 15 11.80 11.93 -0.45
CA ARG A 15 13.01 11.08 -0.59
C ARG A 15 13.05 10.05 0.54
N PRO A 16 12.21 9.01 0.49
CA PRO A 16 12.10 8.00 1.53
C PRO A 16 13.38 7.14 1.59
N ARG A 17 14.18 7.34 2.64
CA ARG A 17 15.46 6.63 2.83
C ARG A 17 15.28 5.12 2.89
N ALA A 18 14.23 4.63 3.54
CA ALA A 18 14.00 3.18 3.65
C ALA A 18 13.60 2.57 2.31
N GLN A 19 12.81 3.25 1.47
CA GLN A 19 12.51 2.77 0.12
C GLN A 19 13.79 2.66 -0.72
N ARG A 20 14.71 3.63 -0.60
CA ARG A 20 16.04 3.55 -1.24
C ARG A 20 16.86 2.36 -0.71
N LEU A 21 16.83 2.08 0.59
CA LEU A 21 17.51 0.91 1.16
C LEU A 21 16.91 -0.40 0.63
N VAL A 22 15.59 -0.51 0.52
CA VAL A 22 14.91 -1.66 -0.10
C VAL A 22 15.33 -1.79 -1.57
N ALA A 23 15.36 -0.68 -2.30
CA ALA A 23 15.77 -0.69 -3.70
C ALA A 23 17.22 -1.17 -3.87
N LEU A 24 18.14 -0.76 -2.99
CA LEU A 24 19.54 -1.18 -3.05
C LEU A 24 19.78 -2.61 -2.54
N GLY A 25 19.13 -3.01 -1.45
CA GLY A 25 19.42 -4.28 -0.77
C GLY A 25 18.58 -5.45 -1.26
N VAL A 26 17.40 -5.19 -1.84
CA VAL A 26 16.46 -6.23 -2.29
C VAL A 26 16.25 -6.18 -3.79
N LEU A 27 15.90 -5.00 -4.33
CA LEU A 27 15.50 -4.89 -5.74
C LEU A 27 16.70 -4.92 -6.69
N ALA A 28 17.78 -4.20 -6.38
CA ALA A 28 18.96 -4.15 -7.24
C ALA A 28 19.63 -5.53 -7.42
N PRO A 29 19.82 -6.35 -6.37
CA PRO A 29 20.32 -7.71 -6.55
C PRO A 29 19.33 -8.58 -7.34
N ASN A 30 18.03 -8.47 -7.04
CA ASN A 30 17.03 -9.29 -7.71
C ASN A 30 16.95 -8.98 -9.21
N TYR A 31 16.76 -7.72 -9.60
CA TYR A 31 16.62 -7.35 -11.00
C TYR A 31 17.97 -7.29 -11.74
N GLY A 32 19.04 -6.87 -11.06
CA GLY A 32 20.36 -6.74 -11.68
C GLY A 32 21.10 -8.07 -11.87
N LEU A 33 20.91 -9.05 -10.97
CA LEU A 33 21.60 -10.34 -11.06
C LEU A 33 20.75 -11.44 -11.71
N ALA A 34 19.41 -11.34 -11.66
CA ALA A 34 18.54 -12.35 -12.27
C ALA A 34 18.31 -12.14 -13.78
N GLY A 35 19.06 -11.23 -14.43
CA GLY A 35 18.94 -10.96 -15.86
C GLY A 35 17.57 -10.39 -16.27
N VAL A 36 16.89 -9.70 -15.36
CA VAL A 36 15.60 -9.07 -15.65
C VAL A 36 15.85 -7.77 -16.38
N ASP A 37 15.35 -7.68 -17.60
CA ASP A 37 15.35 -6.45 -18.38
C ASP A 37 14.05 -5.67 -18.17
N ILE A 38 14.17 -4.43 -17.69
CA ILE A 38 13.02 -3.56 -17.39
C ILE A 38 13.00 -2.43 -18.42
N GLN A 39 12.05 -2.51 -19.35
CA GLN A 39 11.84 -1.51 -20.38
C GLN A 39 10.80 -0.47 -19.93
N PHE A 40 11.18 0.81 -20.03
CA PHE A 40 10.32 1.97 -19.73
C PHE A 40 10.17 2.81 -20.99
N GLU A 41 8.97 2.84 -21.54
CA GLU A 41 8.64 3.60 -22.75
C GLU A 41 7.70 4.76 -22.42
N GLY A 42 7.86 5.89 -23.11
CA GLY A 42 6.95 7.01 -22.97
C GLY A 42 7.17 7.88 -21.74
N PHE A 43 8.27 7.70 -21.00
CA PHE A 43 8.52 8.47 -19.77
C PHE A 43 8.73 9.97 -20.03
N GLU A 44 9.16 10.34 -21.24
CA GLU A 44 9.27 11.72 -21.70
C GLU A 44 7.93 12.49 -21.68
N ARG A 45 6.80 11.78 -21.60
CA ARG A 45 5.46 12.35 -21.49
C ARG A 45 5.05 12.62 -20.05
N VAL A 46 5.82 12.13 -19.07
CA VAL A 46 5.51 12.28 -17.65
C VAL A 46 5.98 13.66 -17.18
N PRO A 47 5.08 14.51 -16.64
CA PRO A 47 5.45 15.82 -16.10
C PRO A 47 6.48 15.75 -14.97
N ASP A 48 7.31 16.80 -14.83
CA ASP A 48 8.21 17.00 -13.68
C ASP A 48 7.50 17.63 -12.47
N GLU A 49 6.33 17.08 -12.15
CA GLU A 49 5.51 17.44 -10.99
C GLU A 49 4.92 16.16 -10.37
N PRO A 50 4.36 16.22 -9.14
CA PRO A 50 3.70 15.08 -8.53
C PRO A 50 2.52 14.57 -9.39
N VAL A 51 2.54 13.29 -9.73
CA VAL A 51 1.49 12.63 -10.53
C VAL A 51 1.01 11.35 -9.85
N ILE A 52 -0.18 10.89 -10.24
CA ILE A 52 -0.72 9.58 -9.88
C ILE A 52 -0.52 8.63 -11.05
N PHE A 53 0.24 7.56 -10.84
CA PHE A 53 0.36 6.48 -11.83
C PHE A 53 -0.77 5.48 -11.64
N ALA A 54 -1.63 5.35 -12.65
CA ALA A 54 -2.62 4.29 -12.72
C ALA A 54 -2.01 3.07 -13.43
N MET A 55 -1.88 1.96 -12.71
CA MET A 55 -1.24 0.74 -13.21
C MET A 55 -2.26 -0.41 -13.26
N ASN A 56 -2.18 -1.25 -14.29
CA ASN A 56 -2.83 -2.55 -14.26
C ASN A 56 -2.17 -3.43 -13.18
N HIS A 57 -2.96 -4.24 -12.47
CA HIS A 57 -2.45 -5.10 -11.39
C HIS A 57 -2.49 -6.57 -11.82
N THR A 58 -1.39 -7.05 -12.37
CA THR A 58 -1.23 -8.42 -12.89
C THR A 58 -0.64 -9.39 -11.88
N ASP A 59 0.08 -8.89 -10.88
CA ASP A 59 0.72 -9.68 -9.84
C ASP A 59 0.91 -8.85 -8.56
N ARG A 60 1.26 -9.54 -7.46
CA ARG A 60 1.37 -8.97 -6.12
C ARG A 60 2.39 -7.84 -6.00
N TYR A 61 3.44 -7.84 -6.82
CA TYR A 61 4.56 -6.90 -6.77
C TYR A 61 4.77 -6.17 -8.10
N ASN A 62 3.72 -6.04 -8.93
CA ASN A 62 3.78 -5.42 -10.26
C ASN A 62 4.41 -4.01 -10.26
N TYR A 63 4.27 -3.28 -9.14
CA TYR A 63 4.78 -1.92 -8.98
C TYR A 63 6.27 -1.86 -8.57
N TRP A 64 6.89 -2.97 -8.15
CA TRP A 64 8.29 -2.99 -7.69
C TRP A 64 9.30 -2.75 -8.83
N PRO A 65 9.21 -3.41 -9.99
CA PRO A 65 10.08 -3.11 -11.13
C PRO A 65 9.94 -1.65 -11.58
N PHE A 66 8.70 -1.14 -11.63
CA PHE A 66 8.40 0.25 -11.95
C PHE A 66 9.06 1.23 -10.96
N GLN A 67 8.87 1.01 -9.65
CA GLN A 67 9.49 1.84 -8.61
C GLN A 67 11.01 1.81 -8.65
N TYR A 68 11.59 0.63 -8.85
CA TYR A 68 13.03 0.46 -8.93
C TYR A 68 13.63 1.23 -10.12
N HIS A 69 13.05 1.05 -11.31
CA HIS A 69 13.51 1.72 -12.51
C HIS A 69 13.35 3.24 -12.37
N LEU A 70 12.16 3.70 -11.97
CA LEU A 70 11.86 5.13 -11.74
C LEU A 70 12.86 5.81 -10.80
N TRP A 71 13.23 5.13 -9.70
CA TRP A 71 14.23 5.64 -8.78
C TRP A 71 15.63 5.65 -9.41
N ARG A 72 16.04 4.59 -10.11
CA ARG A 72 17.39 4.47 -10.69
C ARG A 72 17.66 5.45 -11.83
N THR A 73 16.68 5.70 -12.69
CA THR A 73 16.86 6.50 -13.90
C THR A 73 16.40 7.95 -13.73
N HIS A 74 15.36 8.20 -12.94
CA HIS A 74 14.76 9.53 -12.80
C HIS A 74 14.87 10.09 -11.39
N GLY A 75 15.40 9.34 -10.41
CA GLY A 75 15.52 9.80 -9.02
C GLY A 75 14.17 10.08 -8.34
N ARG A 76 13.07 9.58 -8.91
CA ARG A 76 11.71 9.78 -8.43
C ARG A 76 11.26 8.60 -7.56
N PHE A 77 10.40 8.90 -6.60
CA PHE A 77 9.82 7.93 -5.67
C PHE A 77 8.29 7.99 -5.77
N THR A 78 7.64 6.92 -5.35
CA THR A 78 6.17 6.86 -5.30
C THR A 78 5.71 6.50 -3.90
N ALA A 79 4.47 6.89 -3.62
CA ALA A 79 3.70 6.36 -2.51
C ALA A 79 2.69 5.36 -3.07
N THR A 80 2.46 4.26 -2.34
CA THR A 80 1.57 3.18 -2.81
C THR A 80 0.45 2.95 -1.80
N TRP A 81 -0.77 2.80 -2.29
CA TRP A 81 -1.88 2.35 -1.46
C TRP A 81 -1.78 0.84 -1.19
N VAL A 82 -1.82 0.46 0.09
CA VAL A 82 -1.74 -0.94 0.52
C VAL A 82 -2.86 -1.29 1.47
N LYS A 83 -3.20 -2.58 1.55
CA LYS A 83 -4.28 -3.06 2.43
C LYS A 83 -3.95 -2.76 3.90
N GLY A 84 -4.89 -2.15 4.62
CA GLY A 84 -4.74 -1.80 6.04
C GLY A 84 -4.35 -2.99 6.95
N LYS A 85 -4.72 -4.22 6.58
CA LYS A 85 -4.31 -5.45 7.28
C LYS A 85 -2.79 -5.59 7.47
N TYR A 86 -1.97 -5.00 6.59
CA TYR A 86 -0.52 -5.06 6.72
C TYR A 86 0.01 -4.26 7.94
N TYR A 87 -0.77 -3.31 8.43
CA TYR A 87 -0.42 -2.50 9.61
C TYR A 87 -0.82 -3.17 10.93
N GLU A 88 -1.45 -4.34 10.88
CA GLU A 88 -1.77 -5.09 12.09
C GLU A 88 -0.52 -5.64 12.78
N ASN A 89 0.43 -6.14 11.98
CA ASN A 89 1.74 -6.53 12.48
C ASN A 89 2.60 -5.26 12.69
N PRO A 90 3.16 -5.04 13.90
CA PRO A 90 3.95 -3.83 14.18
C PRO A 90 5.15 -3.64 13.26
N PHE A 91 5.89 -4.71 12.95
CA PHE A 91 7.08 -4.66 12.11
C PHE A 91 6.73 -4.40 10.65
N VAL A 92 5.75 -5.12 10.11
CA VAL A 92 5.27 -4.88 8.73
C VAL A 92 4.69 -3.48 8.62
N GLY A 93 3.91 -3.03 9.60
CA GLY A 93 3.36 -1.68 9.58
C GLY A 93 4.43 -0.60 9.65
N LEU A 94 5.48 -0.76 10.48
CA LEU A 94 6.62 0.16 10.51
C LEU A 94 7.35 0.18 9.16
N PHE A 95 7.57 -0.99 8.55
CA PHE A 95 8.13 -1.08 7.20
C PHE A 95 7.29 -0.29 6.18
N MET A 96 5.96 -0.46 6.19
CA MET A 96 5.05 0.26 5.31
C MET A 96 5.13 1.78 5.54
N GLU A 97 5.15 2.24 6.80
CA GLU A 97 5.31 3.67 7.16
C GLU A 97 6.61 4.27 6.60
N MET A 98 7.74 3.57 6.77
CA MET A 98 9.04 4.08 6.34
C MET A 98 9.23 4.10 4.82
N THR A 99 8.41 3.36 4.09
CA THR A 99 8.51 3.15 2.63
C THR A 99 7.40 3.85 1.84
N ASN A 100 6.81 4.92 2.39
CA ASN A 100 5.73 5.70 1.76
C ASN A 100 4.48 4.88 1.38
N ASN A 101 4.20 3.79 2.07
CA ASN A 101 2.94 3.07 1.85
C ASN A 101 1.80 3.76 2.63
N LEU A 102 0.67 3.93 1.96
CA LEU A 102 -0.55 4.52 2.49
C LEU A 102 -1.55 3.40 2.79
N PRO A 103 -2.01 3.23 4.04
CA PRO A 103 -3.00 2.22 4.34
C PRO A 103 -4.36 2.63 3.76
N THR A 104 -4.98 1.71 3.03
CA THR A 104 -6.39 1.79 2.66
C THR A 104 -7.20 0.87 3.56
N VAL A 105 -8.20 1.46 4.22
CA VAL A 105 -9.18 0.72 5.01
C VAL A 105 -10.40 0.45 4.13
N SER A 106 -10.72 -0.82 3.94
CA SER A 106 -11.98 -1.18 3.33
C SER A 106 -13.08 -1.16 4.40
N ARG A 107 -14.32 -0.95 3.96
CA ARG A 107 -15.47 -1.05 4.85
C ARG A 107 -15.58 -2.42 5.52
N GLY A 108 -15.31 -3.50 4.77
CA GLY A 108 -15.29 -4.86 5.33
C GLY A 108 -14.21 -5.05 6.38
N TYR A 109 -13.06 -4.37 6.25
CA TYR A 109 -12.02 -4.35 7.28
C TYR A 109 -12.55 -3.70 8.57
N VAL A 110 -13.19 -2.53 8.47
CA VAL A 110 -13.76 -1.84 9.64
C VAL A 110 -14.82 -2.70 10.33
N ILE A 111 -15.79 -3.22 9.59
CA ILE A 111 -16.86 -4.09 10.13
C ILE A 111 -16.26 -5.29 10.85
N THR A 112 -15.33 -6.01 10.21
CA THR A 112 -14.71 -7.21 10.79
C THR A 112 -13.93 -6.89 12.06
N LYS A 113 -13.24 -5.74 12.09
CA LYS A 113 -12.42 -5.35 13.23
C LYS A 113 -13.25 -4.86 14.40
N ASP A 114 -14.30 -4.11 14.12
CA ASP A 114 -15.26 -3.67 15.12
C ASP A 114 -15.94 -4.89 15.77
N PHE A 115 -16.47 -5.80 14.94
CA PHE A 115 -17.07 -7.04 15.43
C PHE A 115 -16.12 -7.88 16.29
N LEU A 116 -14.87 -8.05 15.84
CA LEU A 116 -13.85 -8.78 16.59
C LEU A 116 -13.53 -8.10 17.94
N ALA A 117 -13.48 -6.78 17.97
CA ALA A 117 -13.24 -6.02 19.20
C ALA A 117 -14.42 -6.13 20.18
N THR A 118 -15.65 -6.18 19.68
CA THR A 118 -16.86 -6.30 20.50
C THR A 118 -17.11 -7.70 21.01
N LEU A 119 -16.92 -8.73 20.17
CA LEU A 119 -17.35 -10.11 20.46
C LEU A 119 -16.21 -11.10 20.65
N GLY A 120 -14.95 -10.67 20.48
CA GLY A 120 -13.77 -11.51 20.69
C GLY A 120 -13.55 -12.61 19.65
N ARG A 121 -14.40 -12.69 18.61
CA ARG A 121 -14.27 -13.62 17.47
C ARG A 121 -14.55 -12.92 16.15
N ARG A 122 -14.18 -13.55 15.03
CA ARG A 122 -14.57 -13.04 13.71
C ARG A 122 -16.06 -13.31 13.44
N PRO A 123 -16.73 -12.45 12.65
CA PRO A 123 -18.08 -12.73 12.20
C PRO A 123 -18.07 -13.93 11.25
N ASP A 124 -19.14 -14.71 11.27
CA ASP A 124 -19.43 -15.61 10.17
C ASP A 124 -19.98 -14.85 8.95
N ALA A 125 -20.34 -15.60 7.90
CA ALA A 125 -20.80 -15.01 6.65
C ALA A 125 -22.13 -14.24 6.81
N ASP A 126 -23.06 -14.77 7.60
CA ASP A 126 -24.41 -14.20 7.76
C ASP A 126 -24.37 -12.97 8.67
N GLU A 127 -23.57 -13.01 9.74
CA GLU A 127 -23.30 -11.88 10.62
C GLU A 127 -22.63 -10.74 9.86
N TYR A 128 -21.60 -11.06 9.06
CA TYR A 128 -20.93 -10.06 8.23
C TYR A 128 -21.89 -9.45 7.21
N ALA A 129 -22.68 -10.27 6.51
CA ALA A 129 -23.65 -9.80 5.52
C ALA A 129 -24.71 -8.89 6.15
N THR A 130 -25.23 -9.25 7.32
CA THR A 130 -26.23 -8.47 8.07
C THR A 130 -25.67 -7.11 8.47
N LEU A 131 -24.48 -7.07 9.06
CA LEU A 131 -23.80 -5.82 9.43
C LEU A 131 -23.48 -4.96 8.22
N ARG A 132 -22.97 -5.60 7.15
CA ARG A 132 -22.66 -4.94 5.88
C ARG A 132 -23.88 -4.25 5.30
N ALA A 133 -25.03 -4.94 5.28
CA ALA A 133 -26.30 -4.42 4.80
C ALA A 133 -26.78 -3.25 5.66
N ARG A 134 -26.68 -3.36 6.99
CA ARG A 134 -27.06 -2.28 7.91
C ARG A 134 -26.21 -1.02 7.70
N VAL A 135 -24.90 -1.18 7.55
CA VAL A 135 -23.96 -0.08 7.26
C VAL A 135 -24.26 0.54 5.89
N ASP A 136 -24.56 -0.27 4.87
CA ASP A 136 -24.93 0.25 3.54
C ASP A 136 -26.27 0.98 3.54
N ALA A 137 -27.25 0.52 4.31
CA ALA A 137 -28.51 1.24 4.48
C ALA A 137 -28.26 2.60 5.14
N ALA A 138 -27.54 2.64 6.26
CA ALA A 138 -27.23 3.88 6.96
C ALA A 138 -26.44 4.90 6.10
N ALA A 139 -25.57 4.41 5.20
CA ALA A 139 -24.80 5.28 4.31
C ALA A 139 -25.63 5.92 3.19
N ARG A 140 -26.83 5.40 2.89
CA ARG A 140 -27.72 5.90 1.83
C ARG A 140 -28.79 6.87 2.33
N GLY A 141 -28.93 7.05 3.65
CA GLY A 141 -30.06 7.76 4.28
C GLY A 141 -31.24 6.83 4.53
#